data_AF-A0A7V8Z0C0-F1
#
_entry.id   AF-A0A7V8Z0C0-F1
#
_cell.length_a   1.000
_cell.length_b   1.000
_cell.length_c   1.000
_cell.angle_alpha   90.00
_cell.angle_beta   90.00
_cell.angle_gamma   90.00
#
_symmetry.space_group_name_H-M   'P 1'
#
loop_
_entity.id
_entity.type
_entity.pdbx_description
1 polymer ?
#
loop_
_entity_poly.entity_id
_entity_poly.type
_entity_poly.pdbx_seq_one_letter_code
_entity_poly.pdbx_strand_id
1 'polypeptide(L)'
;MSLAYLKEAVDAGNSEILIRYVRLHLGDGNEEQGRKEIDKAWVEALIPLLDLPDTDRKFILNTIAEKDAATLAHLYFHLHFYFIQRSGEWIHDGNL
;
A
#
# COMPACT_ATOMS: atom_id res chain seq x y z
N MET A 1 10.68 -7.54 -12.15
CA MET A 1 10.35 -8.90 -11.66
C MET A 1 9.15 -9.40 -12.45
N SER A 2 9.10 -10.67 -12.88
CA SER A 2 8.00 -11.15 -13.75
C SER A 2 6.76 -11.58 -12.94
N LEU A 3 5.57 -11.49 -13.55
CA LEU A 3 4.32 -11.95 -12.93
C LEU A 3 4.36 -13.45 -12.58
N ALA A 4 4.99 -14.27 -13.43
CA ALA A 4 5.14 -15.70 -13.18
C ALA A 4 5.94 -15.97 -11.89
N TYR A 5 7.05 -15.25 -11.69
CA TYR A 5 7.88 -15.38 -10.50
C TYR A 5 7.14 -14.98 -9.21
N LEU A 6 6.29 -13.96 -9.27
CA LEU A 6 5.47 -13.56 -8.12
C LEU A 6 4.40 -14.61 -7.79
N LYS A 7 3.79 -15.25 -8.80
CA LYS A 7 2.84 -16.34 -8.58
C LYS A 7 3.51 -17.55 -7.92
N GLU A 8 4.70 -17.92 -8.39
CA GLU A 8 5.48 -18.99 -7.75
C GLU A 8 5.81 -18.66 -6.29
N ALA A 9 6.15 -17.41 -5.98
CA ALA A 9 6.38 -16.97 -4.61
C ALA A 9 5.12 -17.06 -3.74
N VAL A 10 3.94 -16.76 -4.28
CA VAL A 10 2.66 -16.95 -3.59
C VAL A 10 2.43 -18.43 -3.29
N ASP A 11 2.57 -19.29 -4.31
CA ASP A 11 2.35 -20.73 -4.17
C ASP A 11 3.33 -21.38 -3.17
N ALA A 12 4.56 -20.87 -3.11
CA ALA A 12 5.59 -21.31 -2.17
C ALA A 12 5.50 -20.65 -0.77
N GLY A 13 4.56 -19.72 -0.54
CA GLY A 13 4.46 -18.97 0.71
C GLY A 13 5.66 -18.07 1.01
N ASN A 14 6.43 -17.68 -0.02
CA ASN A 14 7.65 -16.89 0.13
C ASN A 14 7.32 -15.40 0.25
N SER A 15 6.98 -14.99 1.48
CA SER A 15 6.64 -13.61 1.81
C SER A 15 7.79 -12.62 1.57
N GLU A 16 9.05 -13.06 1.66
CA GLU A 16 10.21 -12.21 1.44
C GLU A 16 10.27 -11.69 0.00
N ILE A 17 10.04 -12.55 -0.99
CA ILE A 17 9.98 -12.15 -2.41
C ILE A 17 8.86 -11.14 -2.65
N LEU A 18 7.68 -11.38 -2.07
CA LEU A 18 6.52 -10.51 -2.23
C LEU A 18 6.76 -9.13 -1.60
N ILE A 19 7.32 -9.09 -0.39
CA ILE A 19 7.66 -7.84 0.30
C ILE A 19 8.75 -7.09 -0.47
N ARG A 20 9.76 -7.81 -0.98
CA ARG A 20 10.83 -7.23 -1.80
C ARG A 20 10.28 -6.60 -3.07
N TYR A 21 9.34 -7.27 -3.75
CA TYR A 21 8.64 -6.71 -4.91
C TYR A 21 7.95 -5.39 -4.57
N VAL A 22 7.20 -5.33 -3.45
CA VAL A 22 6.53 -4.11 -3.02
C VAL A 22 7.53 -2.98 -2.77
N ARG A 23 8.63 -3.24 -2.05
CA ARG A 23 9.67 -2.23 -1.79
C ARG A 23 10.31 -1.72 -3.08
N LEU A 24 10.64 -2.60 -4.02
CA LEU A 24 11.20 -2.19 -5.31
C LEU A 24 10.20 -1.36 -6.12
N HIS A 25 8.92 -1.71 -6.08
CA HIS A 25 7.88 -0.98 -6.82
C HIS A 25 7.68 0.43 -6.25
N LEU A 26 7.56 0.55 -4.93
CA LEU A 26 7.36 1.83 -4.23
C LEU A 26 8.63 2.67 -4.15
N GLY A 27 9.80 2.06 -4.23
CA GLY A 27 11.09 2.76 -4.13
C GLY A 27 11.74 3.10 -5.47
N ASP A 28 11.02 3.00 -6.58
CA ASP A 28 11.55 3.15 -7.95
C ASP A 28 12.84 2.34 -8.19
N GLY A 29 12.81 1.07 -7.80
CA GLY A 29 13.96 0.15 -7.88
C GLY A 29 14.92 0.20 -6.70
N ASN A 30 14.74 1.11 -5.73
CA ASN A 30 15.53 1.17 -4.50
C ASN A 30 14.75 0.62 -3.29
N GLU A 31 15.18 -0.52 -2.75
CA GLU A 31 14.49 -1.18 -1.62
C GLU A 31 14.50 -0.35 -0.32
N GLU A 32 15.58 0.40 -0.06
CA GLU A 32 15.67 1.25 1.13
C GLU A 32 14.69 2.41 1.01
N GLN A 33 14.60 3.01 -0.17
CA GLN A 33 13.62 4.07 -0.43
C GLN A 33 12.20 3.53 -0.32
N GLY A 34 11.90 2.37 -0.92
CA GLY A 34 10.57 1.77 -0.84
C GLY A 34 10.15 1.41 0.57
N ARG A 35 11.10 1.02 1.45
CA ARG A 35 10.82 0.87 2.88
C ARG A 35 10.41 2.21 3.50
N LYS A 36 11.14 3.30 3.21
CA LYS A 36 10.79 4.64 3.70
C LYS A 36 9.41 5.09 3.20
N GLU A 37 9.07 4.82 1.95
CA GLU A 37 7.73 5.12 1.41
C GLU A 37 6.62 4.35 2.15
N ILE A 38 6.87 3.08 2.47
CA ILE A 38 5.93 2.30 3.29
C ILE A 38 5.76 2.91 4.68
N ASP A 39 6.86 3.24 5.34
CA ASP A 39 6.84 3.82 6.68
C ASP A 39 6.12 5.19 6.67
N LYS A 40 6.36 6.03 5.65
CA LYS A 40 5.66 7.31 5.45
C LYS A 40 4.15 7.14 5.32
N ALA A 41 3.69 6.20 4.50
CA ALA A 41 2.26 5.96 4.31
C ALA A 41 1.55 5.64 5.65
N TRP A 42 2.20 4.86 6.52
CA TRP A 42 1.69 4.56 7.84
C TRP A 42 1.66 5.78 8.78
N VAL A 43 2.71 6.61 8.75
CA VAL A 43 2.77 7.85 9.53
C VAL A 43 1.66 8.82 9.10
N GLU A 44 1.52 9.05 7.79
CA GLU A 44 0.49 9.94 7.22
C GLU A 44 -0.93 9.43 7.41
N ALA A 45 -1.12 8.11 7.53
CA ALA A 45 -2.42 7.53 7.91
C ALA A 45 -2.70 7.67 9.42
N LEU A 46 -1.68 7.58 10.27
CA LEU A 46 -1.83 7.64 11.72
C LEU A 46 -2.15 9.06 12.22
N ILE A 47 -1.48 10.08 11.68
CA ILE A 47 -1.70 11.50 12.06
C ILE A 47 -3.20 11.87 12.08
N PRO A 48 -3.96 11.70 10.97
CA PRO A 48 -5.38 12.05 10.97
C PRO A 48 -6.21 11.19 11.92
N LEU A 49 -5.83 9.94 12.19
CA LEU A 49 -6.57 9.10 13.16
C LEU A 49 -6.42 9.59 14.60
N LEU A 50 -5.39 10.37 14.90
CA LEU A 50 -5.18 10.95 16.24
C LEU A 50 -5.89 12.29 16.42
N ASP A 51 -6.09 13.05 15.33
CA ASP A 51 -6.54 14.45 15.39
C ASP A 51 -7.91 14.73 14.74
N LEU A 52 -8.45 13.80 13.94
CA LEU A 52 -9.74 13.99 13.26
C LEU A 52 -10.92 13.38 14.05
N PRO A 53 -12.17 13.81 13.73
CA PRO A 53 -13.37 13.21 14.30
C PRO A 53 -13.48 11.71 14.04
N ASP A 54 -14.40 11.07 14.77
CA ASP A 54 -14.69 9.64 14.66
C ASP A 54 -14.87 9.17 13.20
N THR A 55 -14.19 8.07 12.87
CA THR A 55 -14.28 7.43 11.55
C THR A 55 -15.68 6.91 11.27
N ASP A 56 -16.11 6.94 10.00
CA ASP A 56 -17.34 6.25 9.57
C ASP A 56 -17.14 4.72 9.56
N ARG A 57 -17.28 4.10 10.73
CA ARG A 57 -17.14 2.65 10.91
C ARG A 57 -18.15 1.85 10.10
N LYS A 58 -19.34 2.40 9.85
CA LYS A 58 -20.37 1.69 9.08
C LYS A 58 -19.95 1.56 7.63
N PHE A 59 -19.47 2.65 7.03
CA PHE A 59 -18.91 2.61 5.68
C PHE A 59 -17.76 1.62 5.55
N ILE A 60 -16.82 1.62 6.52
CA ILE A 60 -15.66 0.73 6.52
C ILE A 60 -16.09 -0.75 6.55
N LEU A 61 -16.96 -1.12 7.51
CA LEU A 61 -17.39 -2.50 7.66
C LEU A 61 -18.24 -2.99 6.49
N ASN A 62 -19.11 -2.14 5.94
CA ASN A 62 -19.88 -2.48 4.74
C ASN A 62 -18.97 -2.69 3.53
N THR A 63 -17.96 -1.83 3.35
CA THR A 63 -17.00 -1.97 2.24
C THR A 63 -16.26 -3.30 2.33
N ILE A 64 -15.82 -3.69 3.53
CA ILE A 64 -15.14 -4.98 3.74
C ILE A 64 -16.08 -6.16 3.51
N ALA A 65 -17.34 -6.06 3.92
CA ALA A 65 -18.30 -7.17 3.80
C ALA A 65 -18.83 -7.36 2.37
N GLU A 66 -18.97 -6.28 1.60
CA GLU A 66 -19.65 -6.29 0.30
C GLU A 66 -18.72 -6.43 -0.91
N LYS A 67 -17.42 -6.11 -0.76
CA LYS A 67 -16.47 -6.11 -1.88
C LYS A 67 -15.62 -7.38 -1.89
N ASP A 68 -15.24 -7.81 -3.09
CA ASP A 68 -14.35 -8.94 -3.28
C ASP A 68 -12.90 -8.61 -2.89
N ALA A 69 -12.11 -9.65 -2.62
CA ALA A 69 -10.73 -9.50 -2.16
C ALA A 69 -9.83 -8.75 -3.15
N ALA A 70 -10.05 -8.85 -4.46
CA ALA A 70 -9.24 -8.14 -5.45
C ALA A 70 -9.54 -6.64 -5.41
N THR A 71 -10.82 -6.27 -5.31
CA THR A 71 -11.24 -4.88 -5.10
C THR A 71 -10.64 -4.30 -3.82
N LEU A 72 -10.69 -5.04 -2.71
CA LEU A 72 -10.11 -4.59 -1.44
C LEU A 72 -8.58 -4.44 -1.50
N ALA A 73 -7.90 -5.35 -2.20
CA ALA A 73 -6.46 -5.25 -2.42
C ALA A 73 -6.09 -3.99 -3.25
N HIS A 74 -6.83 -3.70 -4.32
CA HIS A 74 -6.63 -2.47 -5.09
C HIS A 74 -6.92 -1.21 -4.26
N LEU A 75 -8.00 -1.21 -3.48
CA LEU A 75 -8.30 -0.10 -2.58
C LEU A 75 -7.16 0.15 -1.59
N TYR A 76 -6.57 -0.91 -1.02
CA TYR A 76 -5.41 -0.80 -0.14
C TYR A 76 -4.22 -0.10 -0.81
N PHE A 77 -3.88 -0.48 -2.05
CA PHE A 77 -2.80 0.19 -2.80
C PHE A 77 -3.14 1.65 -3.12
N HIS A 78 -4.37 1.97 -3.51
CA HIS A 78 -4.77 3.37 -3.75
C HIS A 78 -4.70 4.23 -2.48
N LEU A 79 -5.15 3.71 -1.34
CA LEU A 79 -5.05 4.40 -0.05
C LEU A 79 -3.60 4.63 0.35
N HIS A 80 -2.74 3.62 0.16
CA HIS A 80 -1.31 3.75 0.41
C HIS A 80 -0.69 4.91 -0.37
N PHE A 81 -0.92 4.96 -1.69
CA PHE A 81 -0.40 6.04 -2.53
C PHE A 81 -1.00 7.40 -2.17
N TYR A 82 -2.29 7.46 -1.84
CA TYR A 82 -2.93 8.68 -1.35
C TYR A 82 -2.22 9.24 -0.11
N PHE A 83 -1.86 8.40 0.87
CA PHE A 83 -1.15 8.85 2.06
C PHE A 83 0.29 9.28 1.77
N ILE A 84 1.02 8.60 0.89
CA ILE A 84 2.35 9.07 0.48
C ILE A 84 2.26 10.42 -0.22
N GLN A 85 1.30 10.61 -1.14
CA GLN A 85 1.11 11.91 -1.82
C GLN A 85 0.87 13.05 -0.82
N ARG A 86 0.17 12.78 0.28
CA ARG A 86 -0.05 13.76 1.35
C ARG A 86 1.20 14.14 2.13
N SER A 87 2.23 13.27 2.16
CA SER A 87 3.52 13.58 2.79
C SER A 87 4.29 14.71 2.09
N GLY A 88 3.94 15.05 0.84
CA GLY A 88 4.63 16.07 0.04
C GLY A 88 5.98 15.63 -0.53
N GLU A 89 6.41 14.40 -0.27
CA GLU A 89 7.71 13.84 -0.69
C GLU A 89 7.55 12.72 -1.73
N TRP A 90 6.56 12.84 -2.61
CA TRP A 90 6.28 11.84 -3.62
C TRP A 90 7.38 11.80 -4.68
N ILE A 91 8.08 10.66 -4.78
CA ILE A 91 9.24 10.48 -5.66
C ILE A 91 8.90 9.88 -7.04
N HIS A 92 7.64 9.48 -7.30
CA HIS A 92 7.28 8.89 -8.58
C HIS A 92 6.85 9.96 -9.60
N ASP A 93 7.55 10.05 -10.73
CA ASP A 93 7.21 10.95 -11.86
C ASP A 93 5.96 10.49 -12.66
N GLY A 94 5.34 9.38 -12.28
CA GLY A 94 4.19 8.81 -12.96
C GLY A 94 2.86 9.26 -12.36
N ASN A 95 1.96 9.78 -13.20
CA ASN A 95 0.53 9.78 -12.89
C ASN A 95 0.05 8.32 -12.77
N LEU A 96 -0.57 7.99 -11.64
CA LEU A 96 -1.31 6.73 -11.45
C LEU A 96 -2.35 6.52 -12.56
#